data_AF-A0A520BIV2-F1
#
_entry.id   AF-A0A520BIV2-F1
#
_cell.length_a   1.000
_cell.length_b   1.000
_cell.length_c   1.000
_cell.angle_alpha   90.00
_cell.angle_beta   90.00
_cell.angle_gamma   90.00
#
_symmetry.space_group_name_H-M   'P 1'
#
loop_
_entity.id
_entity.type
_entity.pdbx_description
1 polymer ?
#
loop_
_entity_poly.entity_id
_entity_poly.type
_entity_poly.pdbx_seq_one_letter_code
_entity_poly.pdbx_strand_id
1 'polypeptide(L)'
;MSEISEKCYSAGWVLNLEYVLWDALTSGPRKYGHDLITEKDIKILKELSLKTKGWVMFDNSSEDTYIEKELWEIKFSKAINQNPHILM
;
A
#
# COMPACT_ATOMS: atom_id res chain seq x y z
N MET A 1 -6.34 -10.74 -0.99
CA MET A 1 -5.27 -9.87 -1.52
C MET A 1 -4.48 -10.55 -2.66
N SER A 2 -4.60 -11.86 -2.85
CA SER A 2 -3.89 -12.59 -3.94
C SER A 2 -4.42 -12.29 -5.35
N GLU A 3 -5.73 -12.11 -5.54
CA GLU A 3 -6.33 -11.93 -6.88
C GLU A 3 -5.96 -10.61 -7.59
N ILE A 4 -5.59 -9.57 -6.83
CA ILE A 4 -5.14 -8.28 -7.39
C ILE A 4 -3.67 -8.37 -7.82
N SER A 5 -2.87 -9.10 -7.05
CA SER A 5 -1.45 -9.34 -7.32
C SER A 5 -1.24 -10.10 -8.63
N GLU A 6 -2.04 -11.14 -8.88
CA GLU A 6 -1.93 -11.97 -10.09
C GLU A 6 -2.40 -11.27 -11.38
N LYS A 7 -3.30 -10.29 -11.28
CA LYS A 7 -3.76 -9.53 -12.46
C LYS A 7 -2.79 -8.46 -12.91
N CYS A 8 -1.94 -7.94 -12.02
CA CYS A 8 -1.14 -6.75 -12.29
C CYS A 8 0.32 -7.02 -12.66
N TYR A 9 0.91 -8.19 -12.33
CA TYR A 9 2.36 -8.39 -12.49
C TYR A 9 2.75 -9.80 -12.96
N SER A 10 3.48 -9.86 -14.07
CA SER A 10 4.41 -10.97 -14.35
C SER A 10 5.64 -10.80 -13.45
N ALA A 11 5.75 -11.67 -12.44
CA ALA A 11 6.97 -12.03 -11.70
C ALA A 11 8.05 -10.94 -11.55
N GLY A 12 7.80 -9.97 -10.69
CA GLY A 12 8.80 -9.07 -10.14
C GLY A 12 8.23 -8.49 -8.86
N TRP A 13 8.92 -8.67 -7.74
CA TRP A 13 8.45 -8.30 -6.42
C TRP A 13 7.89 -6.89 -6.42
N VAL A 14 6.62 -6.76 -6.04
CA VAL A 14 5.95 -5.47 -5.95
C VAL A 14 6.49 -4.74 -4.71
N LEU A 15 7.70 -4.20 -4.84
CA LEU A 15 8.36 -3.43 -3.80
C LEU A 15 7.56 -2.15 -3.57
N ASN A 16 7.26 -1.88 -2.30
CA ASN A 16 6.59 -0.68 -1.82
C ASN A 16 5.09 -0.56 -2.17
N LEU A 17 4.40 -1.65 -2.53
CA LEU A 17 2.96 -1.66 -2.79
C LEU A 17 2.17 -0.99 -1.66
N GLU A 18 2.54 -1.31 -0.43
CA GLU A 18 1.91 -0.81 0.79
C GLU A 18 2.00 0.71 0.92
N TYR A 19 3.08 1.33 0.44
CA TYR A 19 3.26 2.78 0.42
C TYR A 19 2.41 3.40 -0.68
N VAL A 20 2.33 2.76 -1.85
CA VAL A 20 1.53 3.28 -2.97
C VAL A 20 0.03 3.18 -2.69
N LEU A 21 -0.42 2.10 -2.05
CA LEU A 21 -1.80 1.96 -1.58
C LEU A 21 -2.15 2.99 -0.50
N TRP A 22 -1.21 3.28 0.41
CA TRP A 22 -1.39 4.32 1.41
C TRP A 22 -1.45 5.73 0.80
N ASP A 23 -0.60 6.03 -0.17
CA ASP A 23 -0.67 7.28 -0.91
C ASP A 23 -1.98 7.39 -1.72
N ALA A 24 -2.44 6.32 -2.36
CA ALA A 24 -3.72 6.34 -3.08
C ALA A 24 -4.92 6.62 -2.15
N LEU A 25 -4.85 6.22 -0.88
CA LEU A 25 -5.89 6.53 0.12
C LEU A 25 -6.00 8.04 0.40
N THR A 26 -4.87 8.76 0.38
CA THR A 26 -4.79 10.20 0.68
C THR A 26 -4.91 11.06 -0.57
N SER A 27 -4.30 10.63 -1.67
CA SER A 27 -4.10 11.40 -2.90
C SER A 27 -5.13 11.08 -3.98
N GLY A 28 -5.85 9.96 -3.85
CA GLY A 28 -6.92 9.55 -4.76
C GLY A 28 -6.49 8.50 -5.80
N PRO A 29 -7.38 8.19 -6.77
CA PRO A 29 -7.14 7.18 -7.80
C PRO A 29 -5.85 7.44 -8.58
N ARG A 30 -5.06 6.39 -8.80
CA ARG A 30 -3.80 6.51 -9.54
C ARG A 30 -3.47 5.24 -10.32
N LYS A 31 -2.71 5.41 -11.40
CA LYS A 31 -2.17 4.27 -12.16
C LYS A 31 -1.10 3.56 -11.34
N TYR A 32 -1.14 2.23 -11.36
CA TYR A 32 -0.20 1.38 -10.66
C TYR A 32 0.20 0.17 -11.51
N GLY A 33 1.46 0.14 -11.96
CA GLY A 33 1.92 -0.86 -12.92
C GLY A 33 1.07 -0.87 -14.19
N HIS A 34 0.44 -2.02 -14.47
CA HIS A 34 -0.44 -2.21 -15.62
C HIS A 34 -1.92 -1.86 -15.37
N ASP A 35 -2.32 -1.59 -14.13
CA ASP A 35 -3.72 -1.38 -13.75
C ASP A 35 -3.93 -0.01 -13.05
N LEU A 36 -5.17 0.29 -12.67
CA LEU A 36 -5.58 1.52 -12.00
C LEU A 36 -6.13 1.20 -10.60
N ILE A 37 -5.62 1.90 -9.58
CA ILE A 37 -6.27 1.94 -8.28
C ILE A 37 -7.51 2.83 -8.41
N THR A 38 -8.69 2.23 -8.38
CA THR A 38 -9.96 2.95 -8.58
C THR A 38 -10.49 3.55 -7.27
N GLU A 39 -11.45 4.46 -7.37
CA GLU A 39 -12.16 4.97 -6.18
C GLU A 39 -12.85 3.87 -5.38
N LYS A 40 -13.31 2.81 -6.06
CA LYS A 40 -13.92 1.65 -5.42
C LYS A 40 -12.91 0.90 -4.56
N ASP A 41 -11.69 0.72 -5.07
CA ASP A 41 -10.61 0.06 -4.35
C ASP A 41 -10.18 0.89 -3.15
N ILE A 42 -10.06 2.21 -3.32
CA ILE A 42 -9.77 3.16 -2.24
C ILE A 42 -10.84 3.06 -1.15
N LYS A 43 -12.12 3.00 -1.51
CA LYS A 43 -13.21 2.90 -0.52
C LYS A 43 -13.12 1.61 0.28
N ILE A 44 -12.87 0.48 -0.39
CA ILE A 44 -12.68 -0.82 0.26
C ILE A 44 -11.47 -0.79 1.21
N LEU A 45 -10.35 -0.21 0.77
CA LEU A 45 -9.13 -0.06 1.58
C LEU A 45 -9.36 0.84 2.80
N LYS A 46 -10.10 1.95 2.66
CA LYS A 46 -10.49 2.80 3.80
C LYS A 46 -11.30 2.03 4.82
N GLU A 47 -12.31 1.28 4.35
CA GLU A 47 -13.16 0.48 5.24
C GLU A 47 -12.37 -0.59 5.98
N LEU A 48 -11.45 -1.27 5.30
CA LEU A 48 -10.59 -2.28 5.92
C LEU A 48 -9.65 -1.66 6.95
N SER A 49 -8.96 -0.57 6.61
CA SER A 49 -8.05 0.12 7.54
C SER A 49 -8.78 0.67 8.77
N LEU A 50 -10.01 1.18 8.61
CA LEU A 50 -10.83 1.64 9.72
C LEU A 50 -11.27 0.49 10.64
N LYS A 51 -11.60 -0.67 10.07
CA LYS A 51 -12.03 -1.85 10.84
C LYS A 51 -10.88 -2.50 11.60
N THR A 52 -9.70 -2.56 10.99
CA THR A 52 -8.52 -3.17 11.61
C THR A 52 -7.80 -2.21 12.56
N LYS A 53 -7.98 -0.89 12.41
CA LYS A 53 -7.18 0.15 13.08
C LYS A 53 -5.68 0.00 12.81
N GLY A 54 -5.34 -0.57 11.65
CA GLY A 54 -3.97 -0.80 11.26
C GLY A 54 -3.81 -1.01 9.78
N TRP A 55 -2.58 -1.35 9.43
CA TRP A 55 -2.12 -1.51 8.07
C TRP A 55 -1.30 -2.79 7.95
N VAL A 56 -1.27 -3.35 6.75
CA VAL A 56 -0.43 -4.52 6.45
C VAL A 56 0.70 -4.05 5.57
N MET A 57 1.92 -4.35 5.99
CA MET A 57 3.15 -4.05 5.26
C MET A 57 3.88 -5.36 5.02
N PHE A 58 4.48 -5.49 3.84
CA PHE A 58 5.36 -6.60 3.56
C PHE A 58 6.77 -6.31 4.12
N ASP A 59 7.25 -7.15 5.03
CA ASP A 59 8.63 -7.13 5.53
C ASP A 59 9.37 -8.39 5.04
N ASN A 60 10.56 -8.24 4.48
CA ASN A 60 11.34 -9.38 3.95
C ASN A 60 11.70 -10.42 5.02
N SER A 61 11.62 -10.06 6.31
CA SER A 61 11.92 -10.97 7.42
C SER A 61 10.70 -11.69 7.99
N SER A 62 9.49 -11.19 7.77
CA SER A 62 8.26 -11.71 8.42
C SER A 62 7.05 -11.76 7.49
N GLU A 63 7.26 -11.47 6.20
CA GLU A 63 6.22 -11.32 5.18
C GLU A 63 5.18 -10.27 5.60
N ASP A 64 3.88 -10.60 5.52
CA ASP A 64 2.77 -9.72 5.86
C ASP A 64 2.75 -9.39 7.36
N THR A 65 3.27 -8.22 7.71
CA THR A 65 3.32 -7.71 9.08
C THR A 65 2.21 -6.69 9.31
N TYR A 66 1.37 -6.96 10.30
CA TYR A 66 0.39 -5.99 10.78
C TYR A 66 1.08 -4.91 11.63
N ILE A 67 0.80 -3.65 11.32
CA ILE A 67 1.26 -2.48 12.05
C ILE A 67 0.07 -1.59 12.41
N GLU A 68 0.09 -1.01 13.61
CA GLU A 68 -0.94 -0.05 14.01
C GLU A 68 -0.91 1.19 13.11
N LYS A 69 -2.07 1.79 12.90
CA LYS A 69 -2.23 2.89 11.93
C LYS A 69 -1.32 4.07 12.27
N GLU A 70 -1.23 4.46 13.54
CA GLU A 70 -0.41 5.59 13.99
C GLU A 70 1.08 5.33 13.73
N LEU A 71 1.54 4.11 13.97
CA LEU A 71 2.93 3.71 13.71
C LEU A 71 3.24 3.66 12.20
N TRP A 72 2.26 3.23 11.41
CA TRP A 72 2.36 3.23 9.95
C TRP A 72 2.49 4.65 9.40
N GLU A 73 1.69 5.61 9.86
CA GLU A 73 1.76 7.01 9.42
C GLU A 73 3.15 7.63 9.65
N ILE A 74 3.76 7.33 10.81
CA ILE A 74 5.12 7.76 11.13
C ILE A 74 6.14 7.08 10.20
N LYS A 75 6.01 5.76 9.99
CA LYS A 75 6.91 4.99 9.13
C LYS A 75 6.81 5.43 7.67
N PHE A 76 5.60 5.64 7.17
CA PHE A 76 5.30 6.17 5.84
C PHE A 76 5.95 7.54 5.64
N SER A 77 5.71 8.47 6.56
CA SER A 77 6.31 9.82 6.48
C SER A 77 7.83 9.76 6.50
N LYS A 78 8.42 8.91 7.33
CA LYS A 78 9.87 8.71 7.37
C LYS A 78 10.41 8.12 6.06
N ALA A 79 9.73 7.11 5.51
CA ALA A 79 10.13 6.45 4.27
C ALA A 79 10.09 7.41 3.07
N ILE A 80 9.04 8.24 2.97
CA ILE A 80 8.91 9.27 1.92
C ILE A 80 10.01 10.32 2.04
N ASN A 81 10.30 10.79 3.27
CA ASN A 81 11.36 11.77 3.51
C ASN A 81 12.76 11.22 3.21
N GLN A 82 12.99 9.93 3.46
CA GLN A 82 14.28 9.27 3.20
C GLN A 82 14.44 8.87 1.74
N ASN A 83 13.36 8.51 1.07
CA ASN A 83 13.35 8.10 -0.32
C ASN A 83 12.08 8.62 -1.04
N PRO A 84 12.12 9.82 -1.65
CA PRO A 84 10.97 10.37 -2.36
C PRO A 84 10.58 9.55 -3.60
N HIS A 85 11.46 8.68 -4.11
CA HIS A 85 11.19 7.79 -5.23
C HIS A 85 10.45 6.51 -4.82
N ILE A 86 10.11 6.32 -3.55
CA ILE A 86 9.39 5.13 -3.07
C ILE A 86 7.97 4.98 -3.65
N LEU A 87 7.41 6.08 -4.17
CA LEU A 87 6.09 6.12 -4.82
C LEU A 87 6.16 6.13 -6.36
N MET A 88 7.37 6.09 -6.95
CA MET A 88 7.58 6.11 -8.40
C MET A 88 7.63 4.70 -9.01
#